data_AF-A0A6P8TIP8-F1
#
_entry.id   AF-A0A6P8TIP8-F1
#
_cell.length_a   1.000
_cell.length_b   1.000
_cell.length_c   1.000
_cell.angle_alpha   90.00
_cell.angle_beta   90.00
_cell.angle_gamma   90.00
#
_symmetry.space_group_name_H-M   'P 1'
#
loop_
_entity.id
_entity.type
_entity.pdbx_description
1 polymer ?
#
loop_
_entity_poly.entity_id
_entity_poly.type
_entity_poly.pdbx_seq_one_letter_code
_entity_poly.pdbx_strand_id
1 'polypeptide(L)'
;MSIRRRQRVNWTKSESSVERSSPFPESRITAITARGDPAIGDGVTRHFFATIMSKLQAGFEMKFVPGGTLLFEGEQDHLIPSTSHLLLESDFFVVAGRMIGHSFLHDGPCLGGLSPAVLHVLFGGSPEEATIDIKDCVDLDIRETIKLLEGTAELSSEEKKLINELALSWDLPLVTCDNRRWLFDKLILHAVLGRTSRQVKQLRRGLKETLIWPLLTERKDTIPLLFPRASDLQCTPRMVLEKINWPTQDEDEDSEVSLEDSCRLTGFLRTFIEMASPVILGKLVQFWIGWNVLPRHGLDVTVVESNFPSSSTCFHQLKLPGHYKEYCMFERDILAAIWSTETGFGMV
;
A
#
# COMPACT_ATOMS: atom_id res chain seq x y z
N MET A 1 -5.68 53.87 -16.90
CA MET A 1 -6.80 53.41 -17.76
C MET A 1 -6.20 52.84 -19.03
N SER A 2 -6.50 51.65 -19.57
CA SER A 2 -7.47 50.62 -19.23
C SER A 2 -7.14 49.38 -20.08
N ILE A 3 -7.04 48.23 -19.42
CA ILE A 3 -7.58 46.91 -19.82
C ILE A 3 -6.95 46.16 -21.01
N ARG A 4 -6.22 45.10 -20.61
CA ARG A 4 -5.96 43.83 -21.32
C ARG A 4 -7.27 43.14 -21.75
N ARG A 5 -7.33 42.67 -23.01
CA ARG A 5 -8.37 41.76 -23.50
C ARG A 5 -8.25 40.38 -22.82
N ARG A 6 -9.26 40.02 -22.03
CA ARG A 6 -9.62 38.63 -21.68
C ARG A 6 -10.58 38.12 -22.75
N GLN A 7 -10.31 36.97 -23.37
CA GLN A 7 -11.34 36.16 -24.02
C GLN A 7 -11.86 35.12 -23.02
N ARG A 8 -13.17 35.20 -22.75
CA ARG A 8 -13.97 34.20 -22.04
C ARG A 8 -14.26 33.04 -22.99
N VAL A 9 -14.25 31.81 -22.49
CA VAL A 9 -14.97 30.69 -23.09
C VAL A 9 -16.09 30.31 -22.14
N ASN A 10 -17.31 30.31 -22.68
CA ASN A 10 -18.58 30.05 -22.00
C ASN A 10 -18.78 28.55 -21.76
N TRP A 11 -19.25 28.20 -20.58
CA TRP A 11 -19.86 26.89 -20.29
C TRP A 11 -21.37 27.04 -20.38
N THR A 12 -22.00 26.44 -21.39
CA THR A 12 -23.46 26.32 -21.48
C THR A 12 -23.94 25.17 -20.61
N LYS A 13 -24.86 25.47 -19.69
CA LYS A 13 -25.68 24.53 -18.94
C LYS A 13 -26.64 23.81 -19.89
N SER A 14 -26.76 22.50 -19.78
CA SER A 14 -27.98 21.78 -20.12
C SER A 14 -28.59 21.23 -18.83
N GLU A 15 -29.79 21.72 -18.51
CA GLU A 15 -30.64 21.22 -17.44
C GLU A 15 -31.31 19.92 -17.90
N SER A 16 -31.28 18.88 -17.07
CA SER A 16 -32.27 17.82 -17.09
C SER A 16 -32.64 17.41 -15.66
N SER A 17 -33.87 17.76 -15.31
CA SER A 17 -34.82 17.09 -14.40
C SER A 17 -34.25 16.27 -13.23
N VAL A 18 -34.48 16.80 -12.04
CA VAL A 18 -34.25 16.18 -10.72
C VAL A 18 -35.39 15.21 -10.41
N GLU A 19 -35.14 13.91 -10.50
CA GLU A 19 -35.83 12.90 -9.70
C GLU A 19 -34.99 12.59 -8.46
N ARG A 20 -35.64 12.58 -7.29
CA ARG A 20 -35.01 12.34 -6.00
C ARG A 20 -34.74 10.85 -5.83
N SER A 21 -33.47 10.44 -5.89
CA SER A 21 -33.01 9.12 -5.46
C SER A 21 -31.64 9.23 -4.77
N SER A 22 -31.58 8.72 -3.53
CA SER A 22 -30.43 8.46 -2.63
C SER A 22 -29.36 9.56 -2.40
N PRO A 23 -29.00 9.86 -1.13
CA PRO A 23 -27.91 10.80 -0.80
C PRO A 23 -26.51 10.24 -1.06
N PHE A 24 -26.40 8.96 -1.41
CA PHE A 24 -25.18 8.36 -1.92
C PHE A 24 -25.31 8.31 -3.44
N PRO A 25 -24.65 9.22 -4.20
CA PRO A 25 -24.38 8.89 -5.59
C PRO A 25 -23.58 7.60 -5.57
N GLU A 26 -23.99 6.60 -6.36
CA GLU A 26 -23.10 5.50 -6.73
C GLU A 26 -21.72 6.12 -6.97
N SER A 27 -20.75 5.70 -6.15
CA SER A 27 -19.39 6.19 -6.20
C SER A 27 -18.99 6.18 -7.66
N ARG A 28 -18.64 7.35 -8.21
CA ARG A 28 -17.97 7.41 -9.51
C ARG A 28 -16.59 6.82 -9.28
N ILE A 29 -16.54 5.50 -9.19
CA ILE A 29 -15.33 4.68 -9.20
C ILE A 29 -14.59 5.12 -10.45
N THR A 30 -13.39 5.66 -10.26
CA THR A 30 -12.64 6.29 -11.34
C THR A 30 -12.33 5.24 -12.39
N ALA A 31 -12.93 5.35 -13.57
CA ALA A 31 -12.58 4.50 -14.70
C ALA A 31 -11.15 4.85 -15.16
N ILE A 32 -10.29 3.83 -15.24
CA ILE A 32 -8.89 3.99 -15.62
C ILE A 32 -8.73 3.64 -17.10
N THR A 33 -8.16 4.56 -17.88
CA THR A 33 -7.83 4.34 -19.29
C THR A 33 -6.34 4.59 -19.51
N ALA A 34 -5.62 3.61 -20.06
CA ALA A 34 -4.23 3.77 -20.44
C ALA A 34 -4.14 4.55 -21.77
N ARG A 35 -3.44 5.68 -21.78
CA ARG A 35 -3.34 6.52 -22.98
C ARG A 35 -2.43 5.85 -24.01
N GLY A 36 -3.00 5.48 -25.16
CA GLY A 36 -2.26 4.82 -26.26
C GLY A 36 -2.37 3.30 -26.28
N ASP A 37 -3.13 2.72 -25.36
CA ASP A 37 -3.43 1.29 -25.30
C ASP A 37 -4.96 1.09 -25.41
N PRO A 38 -5.47 0.25 -26.31
CA PRO A 38 -6.90 -0.05 -26.40
C PRO A 38 -7.44 -0.85 -25.20
N ALA A 39 -6.59 -1.33 -24.30
CA ALA A 39 -7.01 -2.11 -23.14
C ALA A 39 -7.91 -1.31 -22.17
N ILE A 40 -9.07 -1.87 -21.87
CA ILE A 40 -10.06 -1.35 -20.93
C ILE A 40 -10.48 -2.49 -20.00
N GLY A 41 -10.82 -2.19 -18.74
CA GLY A 41 -11.46 -3.13 -17.81
C GLY A 41 -10.73 -3.28 -16.47
N ASP A 42 -11.17 -4.27 -15.70
CA ASP A 42 -10.72 -4.48 -14.31
C ASP A 42 -9.22 -4.79 -14.22
N GLY A 43 -8.66 -5.54 -15.18
CA GLY A 43 -7.23 -5.86 -15.19
C GLY A 43 -6.35 -4.61 -15.28
N VAL A 44 -6.72 -3.64 -16.13
CA VAL A 44 -6.01 -2.35 -16.26
C VAL A 44 -6.10 -1.55 -14.96
N THR A 45 -7.27 -1.57 -14.34
CA THR A 45 -7.51 -0.89 -13.06
C THR A 45 -6.64 -1.48 -11.95
N ARG A 46 -6.60 -2.82 -11.82
CA ARG A 46 -5.77 -3.51 -10.82
C ARG A 46 -4.28 -3.26 -11.05
N HIS A 47 -3.83 -3.35 -12.30
CA HIS A 47 -2.44 -3.06 -12.64
C HIS A 47 -2.06 -1.64 -12.23
N PHE A 48 -2.89 -0.63 -12.58
CA PHE A 48 -2.63 0.74 -12.18
C PHE A 48 -2.51 0.90 -10.66
N PHE A 49 -3.48 0.40 -9.88
CA PHE A 49 -3.43 0.52 -8.43
C PHE A 49 -2.26 -0.25 -7.81
N ALA A 50 -1.93 -1.44 -8.33
CA ALA A 50 -0.74 -2.18 -7.93
C ALA A 50 0.53 -1.36 -8.16
N THR A 51 0.66 -0.75 -9.32
CA THR A 51 1.84 0.07 -9.67
C THR A 51 1.94 1.32 -8.81
N ILE A 52 0.87 2.10 -8.66
CA ILE A 52 0.96 3.34 -7.87
C ILE A 52 1.20 3.06 -6.39
N MET A 53 0.60 2.00 -5.83
CA MET A 53 0.78 1.64 -4.44
C MET A 53 2.16 1.03 -4.19
N SER A 54 2.68 0.25 -5.13
CA SER A 54 4.07 -0.20 -5.10
C SER A 54 5.05 0.97 -5.11
N LYS A 55 4.84 1.98 -5.97
CA LYS A 55 5.65 3.21 -5.98
C LYS A 55 5.49 4.03 -4.69
N LEU A 56 4.31 4.02 -4.09
CA LEU A 56 4.09 4.70 -2.81
C LEU A 56 4.89 4.06 -1.67
N GLN A 57 5.04 2.73 -1.70
CA GLN A 57 5.77 1.95 -0.69
C GLN A 57 7.29 1.92 -0.94
N ALA A 58 7.71 1.71 -2.19
CA ALA A 58 9.12 1.54 -2.56
C ALA A 58 9.79 2.84 -3.04
N GLY A 59 9.01 3.90 -3.26
CA GLY A 59 9.50 5.21 -3.69
C GLY A 59 9.21 5.52 -5.15
N PHE A 60 9.21 6.82 -5.46
CA PHE A 60 9.06 7.31 -6.82
C PHE A 60 10.42 7.64 -7.40
N GLU A 61 10.70 7.15 -8.62
CA GLU A 61 11.85 7.64 -9.39
C GLU A 61 11.64 9.11 -9.75
N MET A 62 12.29 9.99 -8.99
CA MET A 62 12.38 11.41 -9.31
C MET A 62 13.77 11.67 -9.89
N LYS A 63 13.84 12.48 -10.96
CA LYS A 63 15.07 12.80 -11.71
C LYS A 63 16.20 13.42 -10.88
N PHE A 64 16.00 13.65 -9.59
CA PHE A 64 16.90 14.37 -8.70
C PHE A 64 17.60 13.47 -7.67
N VAL A 65 17.16 12.22 -7.45
CA VAL A 65 17.75 11.33 -6.43
C VAL A 65 17.87 9.90 -6.99
N PRO A 66 19.09 9.37 -7.18
CA PRO A 66 19.31 7.95 -7.45
C PRO A 66 18.80 7.11 -6.28
N GLY A 67 17.99 6.07 -6.55
CA GLY A 67 17.37 5.22 -5.51
C GLY A 67 15.92 5.56 -5.18
N GLY A 68 15.33 6.56 -5.84
CA GLY A 68 13.93 6.95 -5.64
C GLY A 68 13.72 7.85 -4.42
N THR A 69 12.57 8.51 -4.36
CA THR A 69 12.16 9.35 -3.24
C THR A 69 10.98 8.70 -2.52
N LEU A 70 11.18 8.34 -1.26
CA LEU A 70 10.15 7.78 -0.40
C LEU A 70 9.25 8.90 0.15
N LEU A 71 7.93 8.69 0.09
CA LEU A 71 7.00 9.57 0.80
C LEU A 71 6.87 9.17 2.27
N PHE A 72 7.10 7.90 2.58
CA PHE A 72 7.05 7.37 3.94
C PHE A 72 8.37 6.68 4.24
N GLU A 73 8.99 7.06 5.36
CA GLU A 73 10.33 6.64 5.75
C GLU A 73 10.26 5.96 7.11
N GLY A 74 11.24 5.10 7.39
CA GLY A 74 11.38 4.42 8.69
C GLY A 74 11.37 2.90 8.59
N GLU A 75 11.32 2.28 9.75
CA GLU A 75 11.23 0.83 9.87
C GLU A 75 9.80 0.35 9.59
N GLN A 76 9.67 -0.94 9.27
CA GLN A 76 8.38 -1.59 9.15
C GLN A 76 7.53 -1.31 10.40
N ASP A 77 6.25 -0.99 10.21
CA ASP A 77 5.31 -0.69 11.29
C ASP A 77 5.58 0.61 12.09
N HIS A 78 6.57 1.39 11.66
CA HIS A 78 7.00 2.67 12.20
C HIS A 78 7.18 3.74 11.11
N LEU A 79 6.53 3.55 9.96
CA LEU A 79 6.66 4.48 8.84
C LEU A 79 6.01 5.82 9.15
N ILE A 80 6.72 6.92 8.88
CA ILE A 80 6.22 8.30 9.03
C ILE A 80 6.38 9.06 7.71
N PRO A 81 5.59 10.14 7.49
CA PRO A 81 5.76 10.98 6.31
C PRO A 81 7.16 11.60 6.25
N SER A 82 7.79 11.61 5.08
CA SER A 82 9.08 12.26 4.85
C SER A 82 9.03 13.74 5.21
N THR A 83 10.11 14.23 5.83
CA THR A 83 10.25 15.67 6.18
C THR A 83 10.68 16.54 5.00
N SER A 84 10.80 15.97 3.78
CA SER A 84 11.18 16.68 2.58
C SER A 84 10.25 17.85 2.25
N HIS A 85 10.82 19.06 2.24
CA HIS A 85 10.12 20.29 1.84
C HIS A 85 9.61 20.24 0.40
N LEU A 86 10.38 19.62 -0.51
CA LEU A 86 10.00 19.51 -1.92
C LEU A 86 8.70 18.72 -2.10
N LEU A 87 8.57 17.59 -1.39
CA LEU A 87 7.36 16.76 -1.43
C LEU A 87 6.17 17.49 -0.83
N LEU A 88 6.39 18.21 0.28
CA LEU A 88 5.36 18.99 0.95
C LEU A 88 4.84 20.15 0.07
N GLU A 89 5.74 20.96 -0.50
CA GLU A 89 5.37 22.10 -1.34
C GLU A 89 4.68 21.69 -2.64
N SER A 90 5.02 20.51 -3.15
CA SER A 90 4.43 19.95 -4.37
C SER A 90 3.12 19.17 -4.11
N ASP A 91 2.56 19.26 -2.90
CA ASP A 91 1.31 18.59 -2.49
C ASP A 91 1.34 17.05 -2.70
N PHE A 92 2.52 16.41 -2.69
CA PHE A 92 2.64 14.97 -2.94
C PHE A 92 1.89 14.13 -1.91
N PHE A 93 1.79 14.58 -0.66
CA PHE A 93 1.02 13.88 0.37
C PHE A 93 -0.49 13.95 0.12
N VAL A 94 -0.99 14.97 -0.57
CA VAL A 94 -2.40 15.02 -1.00
C VAL A 94 -2.64 14.00 -2.09
N VAL A 95 -1.72 13.93 -3.05
CA VAL A 95 -1.77 12.90 -4.10
C VAL A 95 -1.69 11.51 -3.50
N ALA A 96 -0.81 11.27 -2.53
CA ALA A 96 -0.74 10.01 -1.78
C ALA A 96 -2.07 9.66 -1.10
N GLY A 97 -2.69 10.62 -0.43
CA GLY A 97 -4.01 10.41 0.18
C GLY A 97 -5.08 10.03 -0.83
N ARG A 98 -5.05 10.63 -2.03
CA ARG A 98 -5.94 10.24 -3.14
C ARG A 98 -5.64 8.83 -3.65
N MET A 99 -4.36 8.48 -3.83
CA MET A 99 -3.94 7.15 -4.28
C MET A 99 -4.42 6.06 -3.31
N ILE A 100 -4.16 6.24 -2.01
CA ILE A 100 -4.58 5.32 -0.96
C ILE A 100 -6.10 5.21 -0.94
N GLY A 101 -6.81 6.35 -0.97
CA GLY A 101 -8.26 6.35 -0.86
C GLY A 101 -8.96 5.74 -2.07
N HIS A 102 -8.45 5.97 -3.28
CA HIS A 102 -8.96 5.31 -4.48
C HIS A 102 -8.60 3.83 -4.51
N SER A 103 -7.38 3.43 -4.14
CA SER A 103 -7.00 2.02 -4.06
C SER A 103 -7.99 1.25 -3.17
N PHE A 104 -8.30 1.78 -1.98
CA PHE A 104 -9.26 1.19 -1.07
C PHE A 104 -10.68 1.07 -1.64
N LEU A 105 -11.17 2.10 -2.33
CA LEU A 105 -12.48 2.07 -2.98
C LEU A 105 -12.60 1.00 -4.08
N HIS A 106 -11.47 0.59 -4.64
CA HIS A 106 -11.38 -0.43 -5.67
C HIS A 106 -11.02 -1.82 -5.12
N ASP A 107 -11.03 -2.03 -3.79
CA ASP A 107 -10.54 -3.25 -3.13
C ASP A 107 -9.06 -3.57 -3.47
N GLY A 108 -8.27 -2.53 -3.72
CA GLY A 108 -6.87 -2.62 -4.11
C GLY A 108 -5.88 -2.60 -2.94
N PRO A 109 -4.57 -2.57 -3.24
CA PRO A 109 -3.52 -2.64 -2.23
C PRO A 109 -3.57 -1.48 -1.24
N CYS A 110 -3.24 -1.78 0.01
CA CYS A 110 -3.23 -0.81 1.10
C CYS A 110 -1.82 -0.31 1.39
N LEU A 111 -1.72 0.84 2.07
CA LEU A 111 -0.46 1.32 2.63
C LEU A 111 -0.30 0.74 4.05
N GLY A 112 0.41 -0.37 4.17
CA GLY A 112 0.66 -0.97 5.49
C GLY A 112 1.88 -0.42 6.19
N GLY A 113 1.91 -0.58 7.51
CA GLY A 113 3.09 -0.32 8.34
C GLY A 113 3.33 1.14 8.72
N LEU A 114 2.31 2.01 8.59
CA LEU A 114 2.37 3.34 9.17
C LEU A 114 2.49 3.28 10.70
N SER A 115 3.24 4.22 11.27
CA SER A 115 3.36 4.41 12.71
C SER A 115 1.97 4.60 13.35
N PRO A 116 1.66 3.90 14.45
CA PRO A 116 0.42 4.11 15.20
C PRO A 116 0.23 5.55 15.67
N ALA A 117 1.31 6.27 16.01
CA ALA A 117 1.27 7.67 16.40
C ALA A 117 0.81 8.57 15.25
N VAL A 118 1.33 8.31 14.04
CA VAL A 118 0.90 9.02 12.82
C VAL A 118 -0.56 8.74 12.52
N LEU A 119 -1.01 7.49 12.64
CA LEU A 119 -2.42 7.13 12.45
C LEU A 119 -3.33 7.82 13.48
N HIS A 120 -2.93 7.83 14.75
CA HIS A 120 -3.67 8.52 15.82
C HIS A 120 -3.91 9.99 15.45
N VAL A 121 -2.85 10.72 15.09
CA VAL A 121 -2.97 12.12 14.68
C VAL A 121 -3.73 12.24 13.37
N LEU A 122 -3.49 11.39 12.37
CA LEU A 122 -4.15 11.41 11.06
C LEU A 122 -5.68 11.36 11.20
N PHE A 123 -6.20 10.57 12.15
CA PHE A 123 -7.63 10.42 12.41
C PHE A 123 -8.20 11.35 13.50
N GLY A 124 -7.45 12.39 13.87
CA GLY A 124 -7.97 13.50 14.69
C GLY A 124 -7.66 13.42 16.17
N GLY A 125 -6.84 12.45 16.59
CA GLY A 125 -6.25 12.44 17.93
C GLY A 125 -5.27 13.59 18.13
N SER A 126 -5.05 13.97 19.40
CA SER A 126 -4.10 15.04 19.73
C SER A 126 -2.66 14.48 19.72
N PRO A 127 -1.66 15.26 19.27
CA PRO A 127 -0.27 14.81 19.32
C PRO A 127 0.20 14.42 20.72
N GLU A 128 -0.30 15.09 21.76
CA GLU A 128 0.06 14.86 23.16
C GLU A 128 -0.47 13.54 23.74
N GLU A 129 -1.55 12.99 23.16
CA GLU A 129 -2.13 11.70 23.56
C GLU A 129 -1.58 10.52 22.75
N ALA A 130 -0.76 10.78 21.73
CA ALA A 130 -0.18 9.75 20.90
C ALA A 130 0.91 8.98 21.66
N THR A 131 0.82 7.65 21.64
CA THR A 131 1.92 6.78 22.07
C THR A 131 2.95 6.70 20.95
N ILE A 132 4.14 7.26 21.16
CA ILE A 132 5.22 7.31 20.18
C ILE A 132 6.33 6.34 20.59
N ASP A 133 6.74 5.47 19.67
CA ASP A 133 7.88 4.58 19.84
C ASP A 133 9.16 5.27 19.35
N ILE A 134 10.30 5.03 20.00
CA ILE A 134 11.59 5.58 19.57
C ILE A 134 11.95 5.19 18.14
N LYS A 135 11.44 4.05 17.65
CA LYS A 135 11.57 3.59 16.26
C LYS A 135 10.80 4.44 15.25
N ASP A 136 9.78 5.19 15.70
CA ASP A 136 9.07 6.14 14.83
C ASP A 136 9.97 7.33 14.43
N CYS A 137 11.06 7.61 15.16
CA CYS A 137 12.02 8.65 14.81
C CYS A 137 12.99 8.15 13.73
N VAL A 138 12.75 8.48 12.47
CA VAL A 138 13.56 7.98 11.33
C VAL A 138 15.01 8.43 11.36
N ASP A 139 15.26 9.67 11.76
CA ASP A 139 16.60 10.26 11.81
C ASP A 139 17.41 9.60 12.93
N LEU A 140 18.45 8.83 12.54
CA LEU A 140 19.25 8.04 13.47
C LEU A 140 20.05 8.92 14.45
N ASP A 141 20.59 10.06 14.00
CA ASP A 141 21.38 10.94 14.87
C ASP A 141 20.49 11.57 15.94
N ILE A 142 19.30 12.03 15.53
CA ILE A 142 18.28 12.52 16.46
C ILE A 142 17.82 11.41 17.40
N ARG A 143 17.53 10.22 16.87
CA ARG A 143 17.06 9.07 17.65
C ARG A 143 18.07 8.68 18.72
N GLU A 144 19.35 8.55 18.37
CA GLU A 144 20.39 8.20 19.34
C GLU A 144 20.58 9.32 20.38
N THR A 145 20.50 10.60 19.97
CA THR A 145 20.55 11.72 20.91
C THR A 145 19.38 11.70 21.90
N ILE A 146 18.17 11.40 21.44
CA ILE A 146 16.98 11.29 22.29
C ILE A 146 17.11 10.10 23.24
N LYS A 147 17.63 8.95 22.78
CA LYS A 147 17.83 7.75 23.62
C LYS A 147 18.74 8.00 24.81
N LEU A 148 19.68 8.94 24.73
CA LEU A 148 20.51 9.32 25.88
C LEU A 148 19.66 9.76 27.08
N LEU A 149 18.46 10.31 26.85
CA LEU A 149 17.55 10.71 27.91
C LEU A 149 16.80 9.53 28.56
N GLU A 150 16.91 8.30 28.04
CA GLU A 150 16.32 7.11 28.66
C GLU A 150 17.07 6.71 29.94
N GLY A 151 16.32 6.17 30.91
CA GLY A 151 16.87 5.70 32.17
C GLY A 151 17.22 6.81 33.18
N THR A 152 17.98 6.41 34.21
CA THR A 152 18.30 7.25 35.38
C THR A 152 19.79 7.46 35.59
N ALA A 153 20.65 6.89 34.73
CA ALA A 153 22.10 7.03 34.83
C ALA A 153 22.54 8.50 34.65
N GLU A 154 23.57 8.94 35.37
CA GLU A 154 24.08 10.30 35.21
C GLU A 154 24.60 10.53 33.80
N LEU A 155 24.16 11.64 33.19
CA LEU A 155 24.63 12.07 31.87
C LEU A 155 26.03 12.69 32.00
N SER A 156 26.95 12.23 31.14
CA SER A 156 28.25 12.85 30.92
C SER A 156 28.13 14.28 30.38
N SER A 157 29.24 15.02 30.42
CA SER A 157 29.28 16.40 29.91
C SER A 157 29.02 16.45 28.40
N GLU A 158 29.53 15.45 27.67
CA GLU A 158 29.37 15.30 26.23
C GLU A 158 27.92 14.96 25.86
N GLU A 159 27.28 14.01 26.55
CA GLU A 159 25.86 13.67 26.33
C GLU A 159 24.95 14.86 26.61
N LYS A 160 25.18 15.58 27.73
CA LYS A 160 24.43 16.80 28.04
C LYS A 160 24.57 17.84 26.94
N LYS A 161 25.77 18.00 26.37
CA LYS A 161 26.01 18.94 25.29
C LYS A 161 25.19 18.57 24.04
N LEU A 162 25.23 17.31 23.60
CA LEU A 162 24.47 16.84 22.44
C LEU A 162 22.95 17.05 22.61
N ILE A 163 22.42 16.65 23.77
CA ILE A 163 21.00 16.84 24.12
C ILE A 163 20.63 18.32 24.09
N ASN A 164 21.46 19.17 24.70
CA ASN A 164 21.20 20.61 24.78
C ASN A 164 21.26 21.29 23.42
N GLU A 165 22.21 20.91 22.55
CA GLU A 165 22.29 21.41 21.17
C GLU A 165 21.01 21.07 20.39
N LEU A 166 20.52 19.84 20.49
CA LEU A 166 19.25 19.42 19.88
C LEU A 166 18.06 20.18 20.47
N ALA A 167 17.94 20.24 21.80
CA ALA A 167 16.85 20.93 22.48
C ALA A 167 16.78 22.41 22.10
N LEU A 168 17.92 23.10 22.11
CA LEU A 168 18.01 24.51 21.71
C LEU A 168 17.63 24.72 20.25
N SER A 169 17.97 23.78 19.35
CA SER A 169 17.59 23.88 17.93
C SER A 169 16.07 23.86 17.70
N TRP A 170 15.30 23.36 18.68
CA TRP A 170 13.83 23.30 18.66
C TRP A 170 13.17 24.15 19.75
N ASP A 171 13.90 25.15 20.28
CA ASP A 171 13.42 26.08 21.30
C ASP A 171 12.92 25.40 22.59
N LEU A 172 13.54 24.28 22.98
CA LEU A 172 13.27 23.55 24.21
C LEU A 172 14.30 23.87 25.31
N PRO A 173 13.92 23.75 26.60
CA PRO A 173 14.83 24.04 27.70
C PRO A 173 15.97 23.01 27.78
N LEU A 174 17.07 23.42 28.40
CA LEU A 174 18.22 22.55 28.66
C LEU A 174 17.85 21.38 29.57
N VAL A 175 18.57 20.27 29.42
CA VAL A 175 18.38 19.08 30.27
C VAL A 175 18.81 19.36 31.71
N THR A 176 17.94 19.00 32.64
CA THR A 176 18.17 18.97 34.08
C THR A 176 17.80 17.58 34.62
N CYS A 177 18.16 17.31 35.87
CA CYS A 177 17.78 16.05 36.50
C CYS A 177 16.24 15.91 36.62
N ASP A 178 15.53 17.02 36.74
CA ASP A 178 14.08 17.04 37.02
C ASP A 178 13.23 17.01 35.74
N ASN A 179 13.76 17.47 34.60
CA ASN A 179 12.99 17.57 33.35
C ASN A 179 13.32 16.47 32.34
N ARG A 180 14.23 15.54 32.64
CA ARG A 180 14.77 14.55 31.69
C ARG A 180 13.69 13.77 30.96
N ARG A 181 12.73 13.19 31.70
CA ARG A 181 11.62 12.42 31.12
C ARG A 181 10.72 13.28 30.24
N TRP A 182 10.38 14.48 30.72
CA TRP A 182 9.58 15.43 29.97
C TRP A 182 10.28 15.86 28.68
N LEU A 183 11.59 16.09 28.73
CA LEU A 183 12.39 16.49 27.57
C LEU A 183 12.46 15.35 26.54
N PHE A 184 12.63 14.11 26.99
CA PHE A 184 12.51 12.93 26.13
C PHE A 184 11.18 12.92 25.39
N ASP A 185 10.07 13.02 26.13
CA ASP A 185 8.71 12.99 25.57
C ASP A 185 8.46 14.15 24.60
N LYS A 186 9.02 15.34 24.86
CA LYS A 186 8.88 16.51 23.96
C LYS A 186 9.75 16.42 22.72
N LEU A 187 10.99 15.94 22.83
CA LEU A 187 11.88 15.78 21.69
C LEU A 187 11.34 14.73 20.72
N ILE A 188 10.92 13.56 21.23
CA ILE A 188 10.38 12.49 20.38
C ILE A 188 9.08 12.93 19.71
N LEU A 189 8.18 13.62 20.43
CA LEU A 189 6.95 14.17 19.88
C LEU A 189 7.22 15.19 18.78
N HIS A 190 8.18 16.08 18.97
CA HIS A 190 8.56 17.05 17.94
C HIS A 190 9.17 16.35 16.72
N ALA A 191 10.11 15.44 16.94
CA ALA A 191 10.82 14.71 15.89
C ALA A 191 9.86 13.92 14.98
N VAL A 192 8.87 13.24 15.56
CA VAL A 192 7.95 12.34 14.86
C VAL A 192 6.71 13.08 14.35
N LEU A 193 5.98 13.77 15.22
CA LEU A 193 4.67 14.35 14.90
C LEU A 193 4.72 15.85 14.60
N GLY A 194 5.59 16.59 15.30
CA GLY A 194 5.76 18.03 15.09
C GLY A 194 6.21 18.34 13.66
N ARG A 195 7.31 17.71 13.25
CA ARG A 195 7.94 17.90 11.93
C ARG A 195 7.13 17.37 10.76
N THR A 196 6.24 16.40 10.98
CA THR A 196 5.40 15.78 9.94
C THR A 196 3.95 16.30 9.92
N SER A 197 3.60 17.23 10.82
CA SER A 197 2.23 17.70 11.01
C SER A 197 1.56 18.26 9.74
N ARG A 198 2.33 18.92 8.86
CA ARG A 198 1.81 19.48 7.60
C ARG A 198 1.54 18.37 6.57
N GLN A 199 2.42 17.38 6.52
CA GLN A 199 2.33 16.20 5.66
C GLN A 199 1.12 15.36 6.04
N VAL A 200 0.91 15.11 7.34
CA VAL A 200 -0.27 14.40 7.85
C VAL A 200 -1.57 15.15 7.50
N LYS A 201 -1.58 16.49 7.59
CA LYS A 201 -2.72 17.30 7.17
C LYS A 201 -3.00 17.21 5.67
N GLN A 202 -1.94 17.21 4.84
CA GLN A 202 -2.05 17.02 3.40
C GLN A 202 -2.57 15.61 3.04
N LEU A 203 -2.04 14.57 3.69
CA LEU A 203 -2.51 13.19 3.54
C LEU A 203 -4.00 13.07 3.87
N ARG A 204 -4.43 13.63 5.00
CA ARG A 204 -5.84 13.73 5.39
C ARG A 204 -6.67 14.44 4.31
N ARG A 205 -6.18 15.55 3.76
CA ARG A 205 -6.87 16.30 2.71
C ARG A 205 -7.09 15.41 1.48
N GLY A 206 -6.08 14.67 1.05
CA GLY A 206 -6.18 13.73 -0.06
C GLY A 206 -7.23 12.64 0.17
N LEU A 207 -7.25 12.03 1.36
CA LEU A 207 -8.24 11.01 1.74
C LEU A 207 -9.67 11.59 1.77
N LYS A 208 -9.84 12.85 2.18
CA LYS A 208 -11.14 13.53 2.14
C LYS A 208 -11.67 13.74 0.73
N GLU A 209 -10.78 14.01 -0.22
CA GLU A 209 -11.13 14.27 -1.61
C GLU A 209 -11.61 13.00 -2.34
N THR A 210 -11.30 11.80 -1.85
CA THR A 210 -11.84 10.54 -2.38
C THR A 210 -13.20 10.16 -1.80
N LEU A 211 -13.75 10.97 -0.89
CA LEU A 211 -15.04 10.75 -0.23
C LEU A 211 -15.11 9.53 0.70
N ILE A 212 -13.99 8.88 1.03
CA ILE A 212 -13.97 7.78 2.02
C ILE A 212 -13.98 8.28 3.47
N TRP A 213 -13.73 9.57 3.68
CA TRP A 213 -13.58 10.11 5.04
C TRP A 213 -14.81 9.91 5.93
N PRO A 214 -16.07 10.11 5.47
CA PRO A 214 -17.26 9.80 6.27
C PRO A 214 -17.27 8.36 6.77
N LEU A 215 -16.95 7.38 5.91
CA LEU A 215 -16.83 5.97 6.28
C LEU A 215 -15.80 5.78 7.40
N LEU A 216 -14.61 6.34 7.26
CA LEU A 216 -13.53 6.20 8.27
C LEU A 216 -13.90 6.85 9.61
N THR A 217 -14.70 7.92 9.59
CA THR A 217 -15.16 8.59 10.81
C THR A 217 -16.30 7.84 11.50
N GLU A 218 -17.23 7.27 10.74
CA GLU A 218 -18.38 6.53 11.27
C GLU A 218 -18.02 5.11 11.67
N ARG A 219 -17.04 4.50 10.99
CA ARG A 219 -16.62 3.11 11.14
C ARG A 219 -15.11 3.03 11.37
N LYS A 220 -14.68 3.34 12.59
CA LYS A 220 -13.25 3.29 12.98
C LYS A 220 -12.62 1.91 12.81
N ASP A 221 -13.43 0.84 12.81
CA ASP A 221 -13.04 -0.53 12.52
C ASP A 221 -12.54 -0.74 11.09
N THR A 222 -12.79 0.21 10.18
CA THR A 222 -12.26 0.18 8.80
C THR A 222 -10.87 0.77 8.67
N ILE A 223 -10.37 1.51 9.68
CA ILE A 223 -9.03 2.13 9.64
C ILE A 223 -7.93 1.06 9.50
N PRO A 224 -7.94 -0.07 10.24
CA PRO A 224 -6.97 -1.15 10.05
C PRO A 224 -7.06 -1.84 8.68
N LEU A 225 -8.18 -1.73 7.97
CA LEU A 225 -8.30 -2.25 6.60
C LEU A 225 -7.58 -1.34 5.59
N LEU A 226 -7.62 -0.03 5.83
CA LEU A 226 -6.96 0.97 4.98
C LEU A 226 -5.46 1.08 5.27
N PHE A 227 -5.09 0.99 6.54
CA PHE A 227 -3.73 1.10 7.07
C PHE A 227 -3.40 -0.10 7.95
N PRO A 228 -3.26 -1.31 7.36
CA PRO A 228 -2.96 -2.52 8.11
C PRO A 228 -1.55 -2.50 8.70
N ARG A 229 -1.30 -3.34 9.70
CA ARG A 229 0.09 -3.65 10.09
C ARG A 229 0.73 -4.47 8.99
N ALA A 230 2.05 -4.41 8.90
CA ALA A 230 2.76 -5.08 7.81
C ALA A 230 2.69 -6.62 7.91
N SER A 231 2.45 -7.17 9.12
CA SER A 231 2.11 -8.58 9.32
C SER A 231 0.79 -8.97 8.65
N ASP A 232 -0.19 -8.07 8.66
CA ASP A 232 -1.56 -8.35 8.22
C ASP A 232 -1.68 -8.33 6.68
N LEU A 233 -0.66 -7.81 6.00
CA LEU A 233 -0.54 -7.83 4.54
C LEU A 233 0.05 -9.14 4.00
N GLN A 234 0.58 -10.01 4.86
CA GLN A 234 1.23 -11.24 4.40
C GLN A 234 0.20 -12.30 4.01
N CYS A 235 0.30 -12.80 2.78
CA CYS A 235 -0.49 -13.94 2.34
C CYS A 235 0.03 -15.22 3.01
N THR A 236 -0.87 -15.96 3.63
CA THR A 236 -0.57 -17.30 4.16
C THR A 236 -1.07 -18.38 3.19
N PRO A 237 -0.48 -19.59 3.19
CA PRO A 237 -0.96 -20.69 2.35
C PRO A 237 -2.46 -20.94 2.52
N ARG A 238 -2.92 -20.96 3.78
CA ARG A 238 -4.32 -21.17 4.13
C ARG A 238 -5.24 -20.15 3.48
N MET A 239 -4.91 -18.86 3.54
CA MET A 239 -5.72 -17.79 2.95
C MET A 239 -5.85 -17.94 1.43
N VAL A 240 -4.78 -18.37 0.75
CA VAL A 240 -4.82 -18.60 -0.70
C VAL A 240 -5.66 -19.84 -1.02
N LEU A 241 -5.42 -20.97 -0.33
CA LEU A 241 -6.13 -22.22 -0.57
C LEU A 241 -7.64 -22.12 -0.35
N GLU A 242 -8.07 -21.38 0.68
CA GLU A 242 -9.50 -21.13 0.97
C GLU A 242 -10.20 -20.31 -0.13
N LYS A 243 -9.45 -19.62 -0.98
CA LYS A 243 -9.97 -18.82 -2.09
C LYS A 243 -10.05 -19.59 -3.40
N ILE A 244 -9.41 -20.74 -3.52
CA ILE A 244 -9.35 -21.47 -4.79
C ILE A 244 -10.64 -22.26 -5.00
N ASN A 245 -11.30 -22.01 -6.13
CA ASN A 245 -12.32 -22.87 -6.68
C ASN A 245 -11.59 -24.01 -7.41
N TRP A 246 -11.48 -25.15 -6.73
CA TRP A 246 -10.81 -26.31 -7.32
C TRP A 246 -11.68 -26.91 -8.43
N PRO A 247 -11.08 -27.29 -9.57
CA PRO A 247 -11.80 -27.96 -10.65
C PRO A 247 -12.58 -29.17 -10.11
N THR A 248 -13.88 -29.25 -10.39
CA THR A 248 -14.72 -30.40 -10.02
C THR A 248 -14.99 -31.29 -11.24
N GLN A 249 -15.41 -32.52 -11.00
CA GLN A 249 -15.43 -33.62 -11.98
C GLN A 249 -16.43 -33.46 -13.13
N ASP A 250 -17.36 -32.49 -13.06
CA ASP A 250 -18.62 -32.54 -13.85
C ASP A 250 -18.76 -31.45 -14.91
N GLU A 251 -17.78 -30.55 -15.10
CA GLU A 251 -18.06 -29.30 -15.85
C GLU A 251 -17.75 -29.33 -17.35
N ASP A 252 -16.94 -30.26 -17.88
CA ASP A 252 -16.66 -30.29 -19.33
C ASP A 252 -16.46 -31.72 -19.88
N GLU A 253 -17.52 -32.32 -20.45
CA GLU A 253 -17.43 -33.57 -21.24
C GLU A 253 -16.54 -33.41 -22.51
N ASP A 254 -16.22 -32.17 -22.89
CA ASP A 254 -15.42 -31.80 -24.06
C ASP A 254 -13.95 -31.43 -23.72
N SER A 255 -13.49 -31.66 -22.49
CA SER A 255 -12.10 -31.36 -22.11
C SER A 255 -11.11 -32.35 -22.73
N GLU A 256 -10.18 -31.84 -23.56
CA GLU A 256 -9.08 -32.62 -24.14
C GLU A 256 -8.06 -33.14 -23.11
N VAL A 257 -8.14 -32.67 -21.85
CA VAL A 257 -7.18 -33.00 -20.78
C VAL A 257 -7.71 -34.10 -19.87
N SER A 258 -6.87 -35.12 -19.62
CA SER A 258 -7.25 -36.25 -18.75
C SER A 258 -7.50 -35.82 -17.29
N LEU A 259 -8.48 -36.47 -16.66
CA LEU A 259 -8.79 -36.28 -15.23
C LEU A 259 -7.56 -36.53 -14.33
N GLU A 260 -6.72 -37.50 -14.69
CA GLU A 260 -5.50 -37.82 -13.97
C GLU A 260 -4.51 -36.65 -13.98
N ASP A 261 -4.35 -35.99 -15.13
CA ASP A 261 -3.49 -34.81 -15.25
C ASP A 261 -4.03 -33.63 -14.46
N SER A 262 -5.35 -33.43 -14.46
CA SER A 262 -6.01 -32.39 -13.66
C SER A 262 -5.83 -32.58 -12.15
N CYS A 263 -6.08 -33.79 -11.64
CA CYS A 263 -5.87 -34.14 -10.23
C CYS A 263 -4.40 -33.99 -9.81
N ARG A 264 -3.46 -34.39 -10.69
CA ARG A 264 -2.02 -34.28 -10.40
C ARG A 264 -1.58 -32.82 -10.32
N LEU A 265 -2.01 -31.98 -11.26
CA LEU A 265 -1.60 -30.57 -11.31
C LEU A 265 -2.23 -29.72 -10.20
N THR A 266 -3.49 -29.98 -9.86
CA THR A 266 -4.13 -29.34 -8.70
C THR A 266 -3.43 -29.76 -7.40
N GLY A 267 -3.01 -31.02 -7.30
CA GLY A 267 -2.14 -31.51 -6.22
C GLY A 267 -0.78 -30.78 -6.15
N PHE A 268 -0.09 -30.65 -7.28
CA PHE A 268 1.18 -29.90 -7.35
C PHE A 268 1.00 -28.43 -6.96
N LEU A 269 -0.05 -27.76 -7.44
CA LEU A 269 -0.35 -26.38 -7.05
C LEU A 269 -0.62 -26.26 -5.55
N ARG A 270 -1.39 -27.18 -4.97
CA ARG A 270 -1.64 -27.19 -3.52
C ARG A 270 -0.34 -27.34 -2.74
N THR A 271 0.49 -28.32 -3.09
CA THR A 271 1.79 -28.54 -2.43
C THR A 271 2.71 -27.32 -2.56
N PHE A 272 2.75 -26.68 -3.74
CA PHE A 272 3.51 -25.46 -3.95
C PHE A 272 3.03 -24.33 -3.01
N ILE A 273 1.72 -24.12 -2.89
CA ILE A 273 1.14 -23.09 -2.01
C ILE A 273 1.45 -23.39 -0.54
N GLU A 274 1.33 -24.65 -0.10
CA GLU A 274 1.60 -25.06 1.28
C GLU A 274 3.06 -24.85 1.70
N MET A 275 4.01 -24.99 0.77
CA MET A 275 5.44 -24.84 1.03
C MET A 275 5.98 -23.44 0.74
N ALA A 276 5.23 -22.59 0.05
CA ALA A 276 5.68 -21.27 -0.37
C ALA A 276 5.79 -20.28 0.81
N SER A 277 6.80 -19.41 0.75
CA SER A 277 6.94 -18.28 1.67
C SER A 277 5.88 -17.19 1.38
N PRO A 278 5.56 -16.31 2.34
CA PRO A 278 4.61 -15.21 2.11
C PRO A 278 4.97 -14.31 0.92
N VAL A 279 6.27 -14.14 0.63
CA VAL A 279 6.75 -13.38 -0.53
C VAL A 279 6.39 -14.08 -1.84
N ILE A 280 6.64 -15.39 -1.93
CA ILE A 280 6.31 -16.21 -3.10
C ILE A 280 4.78 -16.24 -3.31
N LEU A 281 4.01 -16.38 -2.23
CA LEU A 281 2.55 -16.35 -2.30
C LEU A 281 2.02 -14.99 -2.79
N GLY A 282 2.57 -13.89 -2.29
CA GLY A 282 2.23 -12.55 -2.79
C GLY A 282 2.50 -12.40 -4.29
N LYS A 283 3.62 -12.95 -4.77
CA LYS A 283 3.96 -12.98 -6.21
C LYS A 283 3.06 -13.90 -7.02
N LEU A 284 2.66 -15.05 -6.47
CA LEU A 284 1.68 -15.95 -7.09
C LEU A 284 0.32 -15.25 -7.27
N VAL A 285 -0.20 -14.60 -6.22
CA VAL A 285 -1.46 -13.84 -6.34
C VAL A 285 -1.32 -12.70 -7.34
N GLN A 286 -0.19 -11.98 -7.31
CA GLN A 286 0.10 -10.94 -8.31
C GLN A 286 0.07 -11.48 -9.73
N PHE A 287 0.73 -12.61 -9.99
CA PHE A 287 0.71 -13.28 -11.28
C PHE A 287 -0.70 -13.69 -11.70
N TRP A 288 -1.48 -14.24 -10.76
CA TRP A 288 -2.81 -14.79 -11.03
C TRP A 288 -3.83 -13.69 -11.37
N ILE A 289 -3.88 -12.60 -10.62
CA ILE A 289 -4.99 -11.62 -10.70
C ILE A 289 -4.56 -10.17 -10.93
N GLY A 290 -3.26 -9.93 -11.04
CA GLY A 290 -2.69 -8.63 -11.41
C GLY A 290 -2.23 -7.76 -10.24
N TRP A 291 -2.41 -8.21 -9.00
CA TRP A 291 -1.96 -7.52 -7.78
C TRP A 291 -1.86 -8.50 -6.59
N ASN A 292 -1.27 -8.08 -5.47
CA ASN A 292 -1.02 -8.94 -4.31
C ASN A 292 -2.15 -8.93 -3.27
N VAL A 293 -3.38 -8.56 -3.64
CA VAL A 293 -4.55 -8.53 -2.76
C VAL A 293 -5.50 -9.65 -3.12
N LEU A 294 -5.77 -10.55 -2.17
CA LEU A 294 -6.70 -11.65 -2.38
C LEU A 294 -8.12 -11.13 -2.67
N PRO A 295 -8.80 -11.66 -3.70
CA PRO A 295 -10.10 -11.16 -4.09
C PRO A 295 -11.18 -11.60 -3.09
N ARG A 296 -12.30 -10.86 -3.11
CA ARG A 296 -13.52 -11.30 -2.43
C ARG A 296 -14.11 -12.55 -3.10
N HIS A 297 -14.05 -12.57 -4.43
CA HIS A 297 -14.43 -13.71 -5.28
C HIS A 297 -13.39 -14.84 -5.23
N GLY A 298 -13.76 -16.02 -5.73
CA GLY A 298 -12.85 -17.17 -5.80
C GLY A 298 -11.77 -17.01 -6.88
N LEU A 299 -10.74 -17.85 -6.78
CA LEU A 299 -9.64 -17.98 -7.73
C LEU A 299 -9.84 -19.29 -8.50
N ASP A 300 -9.93 -19.21 -9.83
CA ASP A 300 -10.21 -20.37 -10.66
C ASP A 300 -8.92 -20.96 -11.21
N VAL A 301 -8.85 -22.29 -11.24
CA VAL A 301 -7.73 -23.03 -11.84
C VAL A 301 -8.27 -23.83 -13.01
N THR A 302 -7.56 -23.83 -14.13
CA THR A 302 -7.88 -24.66 -15.28
C THR A 302 -6.62 -25.30 -15.83
N VAL A 303 -6.73 -26.55 -16.28
CA VAL A 303 -5.63 -27.22 -16.97
C VAL A 303 -5.81 -27.06 -18.46
N VAL A 304 -4.73 -26.68 -19.15
CA VAL A 304 -4.75 -26.35 -20.58
C VAL A 304 -3.56 -26.98 -21.31
N GLU A 305 -3.68 -27.12 -22.62
CA GLU A 305 -2.53 -27.40 -23.48
C GLU A 305 -1.72 -26.12 -23.69
N SER A 306 -0.55 -26.03 -23.04
CA SER A 306 0.39 -24.93 -23.19
C SER A 306 1.80 -25.34 -22.75
N ASN A 307 2.78 -24.47 -22.97
CA ASN A 307 4.18 -24.72 -22.57
C ASN A 307 4.50 -24.22 -21.16
N PHE A 308 3.86 -23.14 -20.71
CA PHE A 308 4.15 -22.49 -19.43
C PHE A 308 2.87 -22.09 -18.71
N PRO A 309 2.88 -22.02 -17.37
CA PRO A 309 1.78 -21.44 -16.61
C PRO A 309 1.48 -20.02 -17.09
N SER A 310 0.20 -19.72 -17.24
CA SER A 310 -0.28 -18.39 -17.66
C SER A 310 -1.49 -17.99 -16.82
N SER A 311 -1.81 -16.69 -16.83
CA SER A 311 -2.96 -16.17 -16.09
C SER A 311 -3.86 -15.34 -16.99
N SER A 312 -5.16 -15.40 -16.70
CA SER A 312 -6.15 -14.50 -17.27
C SER A 312 -6.65 -13.61 -16.15
N THR A 313 -5.85 -12.59 -15.83
CA THR A 313 -6.00 -11.77 -14.61
C THR A 313 -7.38 -11.12 -14.48
N CYS A 314 -7.99 -10.67 -15.59
CA CYS A 314 -9.35 -10.14 -15.62
C CYS A 314 -10.41 -11.15 -15.13
N PHE A 315 -10.18 -12.45 -15.35
CA PHE A 315 -11.11 -13.54 -15.05
C PHE A 315 -10.72 -14.35 -13.81
N HIS A 316 -9.72 -13.89 -13.04
CA HIS A 316 -9.23 -14.60 -11.84
C HIS A 316 -8.82 -16.06 -12.10
N GLN A 317 -8.38 -16.37 -13.33
CA GLN A 317 -8.10 -17.73 -13.77
C GLN A 317 -6.60 -17.98 -13.94
N LEU A 318 -6.09 -19.06 -13.33
CA LEU A 318 -4.75 -19.60 -13.52
C LEU A 318 -4.81 -20.81 -14.44
N LYS A 319 -4.03 -20.76 -15.51
CA LYS A 319 -3.95 -21.79 -16.54
C LYS A 319 -2.68 -22.60 -16.35
N LEU A 320 -2.84 -23.87 -16.03
CA LEU A 320 -1.73 -24.80 -15.77
C LEU A 320 -1.53 -25.75 -16.96
N PRO A 321 -0.31 -25.89 -17.49
CA PRO A 321 -0.02 -26.88 -18.52
C PRO A 321 -0.24 -28.34 -18.09
N GLY A 322 -1.01 -29.10 -18.88
CA GLY A 322 -1.30 -30.52 -18.67
C GLY A 322 -0.08 -31.47 -18.65
N HIS A 323 1.03 -31.04 -19.25
CA HIS A 323 2.16 -31.92 -19.57
C HIS A 323 3.08 -32.25 -18.39
N TYR A 324 2.98 -31.56 -17.24
CA TYR A 324 3.87 -31.83 -16.10
C TYR A 324 3.56 -33.18 -15.45
N LYS A 325 4.57 -34.05 -15.41
CA LYS A 325 4.52 -35.36 -14.74
C LYS A 325 5.26 -35.37 -13.39
N GLU A 326 6.22 -34.46 -13.21
CA GLU A 326 7.03 -34.35 -11.99
C GLU A 326 6.86 -32.97 -11.33
N TYR A 327 6.80 -32.95 -9.99
CA TYR A 327 6.61 -31.72 -9.22
C TYR A 327 7.74 -30.71 -9.43
N CYS A 328 9.00 -31.16 -9.53
CA CYS A 328 10.15 -30.26 -9.69
C CYS A 328 10.10 -29.45 -11.00
N MET A 329 9.57 -30.04 -12.07
CA MET A 329 9.40 -29.36 -13.37
C MET A 329 8.29 -28.31 -13.29
N PHE A 330 7.17 -28.67 -12.66
CA PHE A 330 6.08 -27.73 -12.38
C PHE A 330 6.56 -26.56 -11.51
N GLU A 331 7.25 -26.85 -10.40
CA GLU A 331 7.75 -25.85 -9.45
C GLU A 331 8.72 -24.87 -10.11
N ARG A 332 9.65 -25.36 -10.93
CA ARG A 332 10.58 -24.51 -11.66
C ARG A 332 9.86 -23.55 -12.59
N ASP A 333 8.90 -24.04 -13.37
CA ASP A 333 8.25 -23.24 -14.40
C ASP A 333 7.19 -22.29 -13.82
N ILE A 334 6.47 -22.68 -12.75
CA ILE A 334 5.59 -21.76 -12.02
C ILE A 334 6.39 -20.64 -11.35
N LEU A 335 7.56 -20.95 -10.78
CA LEU A 335 8.46 -19.94 -10.24
C LEU A 335 8.92 -18.97 -11.34
N ALA A 336 9.33 -19.47 -12.49
CA ALA A 336 9.70 -18.61 -13.63
C ALA A 336 8.54 -17.69 -14.04
N ALA A 337 7.31 -18.22 -14.10
CA ALA A 337 6.12 -17.45 -14.45
C ALA A 337 5.76 -16.36 -13.43
N ILE A 338 5.83 -16.63 -12.11
CA ILE A 338 5.50 -15.59 -11.12
C ILE A 338 6.53 -14.44 -11.09
N TRP A 339 7.78 -14.72 -11.46
CA TRP A 339 8.84 -13.71 -11.54
C TRP A 339 8.80 -12.90 -12.85
N SER A 340 8.10 -13.35 -13.90
CA SER A 340 7.94 -12.57 -15.14
C SER A 340 6.85 -11.49 -15.08
N THR A 341 6.22 -11.29 -13.92
CA THR A 341 5.15 -10.30 -13.72
C THR A 341 5.57 -8.85 -14.02
N GLU A 342 6.87 -8.54 -14.04
CA GLU A 342 7.40 -7.21 -14.38
C GLU A 342 7.47 -6.94 -15.90
N THR A 343 7.53 -7.98 -16.73
CA THR A 343 7.66 -7.88 -18.20
C THR A 343 6.33 -8.14 -18.94
N GLY A 344 5.28 -8.53 -18.22
CA GLY A 344 3.95 -8.85 -18.74
C GLY A 344 3.48 -10.23 -18.25
N PHE A 345 2.21 -10.35 -17.85
CA PHE A 345 1.65 -11.59 -17.31
C PHE A 345 1.78 -12.75 -18.31
N GLY A 346 2.71 -13.66 -18.05
CA GLY A 346 2.88 -14.88 -18.86
C GLY A 346 3.80 -14.74 -20.09
N MET A 347 4.59 -13.67 -20.21
CA MET A 347 5.74 -13.67 -21.13
C MET A 347 6.94 -14.28 -20.41
N VAL A 348 7.04 -15.61 -20.45
CA VAL A 348 8.20 -16.39 -19.98
C VAL A 348 9.10 -16.72 -21.16
#